data_AF-A0A7X6XZ02-F1
#
_entry.id   AF-A0A7X6XZ02-F1
#
_cell.length_a   1.000
_cell.length_b   1.000
_cell.length_c   1.000
_cell.angle_alpha   90.00
_cell.angle_beta   90.00
_cell.angle_gamma   90.00
#
_symmetry.space_group_name_H-M   'P 1'
#
loop_
_entity.id
_entity.type
_entity.pdbx_description
1 polymer ?
#
loop_
_entity_poly.entity_id
_entity_poly.type
_entity_poly.pdbx_seq_one_letter_code
_entity_poly.pdbx_strand_id
1 'polypeptide(L)'
;MSEKIGIRVDFELSQENLETLMLLYQPVFSFNATSLYLTLYEYGKLGLVLDTKTLLSILNESIDEVTQKREELEQLNLLTTYYEYDYQFVVHPPLSPNEFISHPIFGRLYSFVVGQETYKRAILRYQKDVSPISGRNITKRFDSNRLAIWDEHYEEQFEKSSEVKSMAHFDVDLFFNQISDTIFPYAMRTAELKQIIEAAGSTYDIDMITMRRILIENSNFDTKHFNTQGFVFSVEKHAGKMKVNQQNPYDVDPISFMRHKQGYEYVVDADRNLIQSLSRNFGFNNQVINVLLEFVLETNQNNLNKSYVEKIAANWKRNKVESLQDAKNATIQDLSLSKTSKPKVNKVAPVPTYQEGEDITEQEAREIREWIMKLSESGDE
;
A
#
# COMPACT_ATOMS: atom_id res chain seq x y z
N MET A 1 -6.94 -34.45 -4.88
CA MET A 1 -6.19 -33.31 -4.28
C MET A 1 -7.19 -32.58 -3.42
N SER A 2 -6.86 -32.27 -2.15
CA SER A 2 -7.76 -31.50 -1.29
C SER A 2 -7.70 -30.05 -1.75
N GLU A 3 -8.74 -29.56 -2.39
CA GLU A 3 -8.92 -28.13 -2.68
C GLU A 3 -9.08 -27.43 -1.33
N LYS A 4 -8.05 -26.70 -0.93
CA LYS A 4 -8.12 -25.90 0.29
C LYS A 4 -8.96 -24.68 0.00
N ILE A 5 -9.72 -24.24 0.99
CA ILE A 5 -10.54 -23.04 0.91
C ILE A 5 -9.87 -21.99 1.81
N GLY A 6 -9.35 -20.93 1.21
CA GLY A 6 -8.94 -19.74 1.95
C GLY A 6 -10.16 -18.87 2.24
N ILE A 7 -10.30 -18.40 3.47
CA ILE A 7 -11.40 -17.53 3.89
C ILE A 7 -10.81 -16.26 4.51
N ARG A 8 -11.30 -15.10 4.08
CA ARG A 8 -10.94 -13.79 4.64
C ARG A 8 -12.18 -13.12 5.20
N VAL A 9 -12.05 -12.63 6.43
CA VAL A 9 -13.06 -11.89 7.20
C VAL A 9 -12.33 -10.74 7.90
N ASP A 10 -12.76 -9.51 7.68
CA ASP A 10 -12.16 -8.29 8.22
C ASP A 10 -13.14 -7.48 9.10
N PHE A 11 -14.27 -8.08 9.49
CA PHE A 11 -15.31 -7.43 10.27
C PHE A 11 -15.85 -8.31 11.42
N GLU A 12 -16.47 -7.65 12.40
CA GLU A 12 -17.24 -8.31 13.44
C GLU A 12 -18.73 -8.26 13.13
N LEU A 13 -19.40 -9.40 13.24
CA LEU A 13 -20.84 -9.49 13.03
C LEU A 13 -21.56 -8.92 14.25
N SER A 14 -22.19 -7.76 14.07
CA SER A 14 -23.01 -7.16 15.13
C SER A 14 -24.37 -7.86 15.26
N GLN A 15 -25.06 -7.61 16.36
CA GLN A 15 -26.45 -8.07 16.54
C GLN A 15 -27.38 -7.53 15.43
N GLU A 16 -27.14 -6.30 14.96
CA GLU A 16 -27.91 -5.69 13.86
C GLU A 16 -27.63 -6.40 12.52
N ASN A 17 -26.40 -6.82 12.28
CA ASN A 17 -26.05 -7.60 11.08
C ASN A 17 -26.75 -8.98 11.09
N LEU A 18 -26.76 -9.67 12.24
CA LEU A 18 -27.50 -10.92 12.40
C LEU A 18 -29.01 -10.74 12.19
N GLU A 19 -29.59 -9.69 12.78
CA GLU A 19 -31.00 -9.37 12.59
C GLU A 19 -31.31 -9.13 11.11
N THR A 20 -30.47 -8.38 10.42
CA THR A 20 -30.62 -8.10 8.98
C THR A 20 -30.51 -9.37 8.14
N LEU A 21 -29.51 -10.22 8.44
CA LEU A 21 -29.34 -11.50 7.75
C LEU A 21 -30.60 -12.38 7.87
N MET A 22 -31.17 -12.46 9.08
CA MET A 22 -32.33 -13.32 9.37
C MET A 22 -33.66 -12.74 8.85
N LEU A 23 -33.89 -11.43 9.01
CA LEU A 23 -35.20 -10.82 8.75
C LEU A 23 -35.34 -10.21 7.35
N LEU A 24 -34.21 -9.90 6.69
CA LEU A 24 -34.19 -9.22 5.40
C LEU A 24 -33.54 -10.05 4.29
N TYR A 25 -32.36 -10.64 4.51
CA TYR A 25 -31.68 -11.45 3.49
C TYR A 25 -32.30 -12.85 3.35
N GLN A 26 -32.54 -13.56 4.46
CA GLN A 26 -33.03 -14.94 4.41
C GLN A 26 -34.34 -15.11 3.62
N PRO A 27 -35.34 -14.20 3.71
CA PRO A 27 -36.53 -14.27 2.89
C PRO A 27 -36.29 -14.09 1.39
N VAL A 28 -35.17 -13.47 1.00
CA VAL A 28 -34.84 -13.16 -0.39
C VAL A 28 -34.04 -14.27 -1.07
N PHE A 29 -33.34 -15.10 -0.30
CA PHE A 29 -32.58 -16.22 -0.84
C PHE A 29 -33.47 -17.20 -1.60
N SER A 30 -33.11 -17.52 -2.84
CA SER A 30 -33.76 -18.62 -3.57
C SER A 30 -33.35 -19.98 -2.99
N PHE A 31 -32.10 -20.08 -2.54
CA PHE A 31 -31.54 -21.21 -1.81
C PHE A 31 -31.02 -20.75 -0.46
N ASN A 32 -31.50 -21.33 0.63
CA ASN A 32 -31.17 -20.86 1.98
C ASN A 32 -29.66 -20.93 2.28
N ALA A 33 -28.96 -19.81 2.08
CA ALA A 33 -27.51 -19.69 2.17
C ALA A 33 -27.01 -19.22 3.55
N THR A 34 -27.91 -19.03 4.51
CA THR A 34 -27.57 -18.54 5.87
C THR A 34 -26.56 -19.46 6.57
N SER A 35 -26.72 -20.78 6.45
CA SER A 35 -25.81 -21.75 7.06
C SER A 35 -24.40 -21.64 6.47
N LEU A 36 -24.29 -21.60 5.13
CA LEU A 36 -23.02 -21.43 4.44
C LEU A 36 -22.33 -20.12 4.86
N TYR A 37 -23.06 -19.00 4.86
CA TYR A 37 -22.52 -17.71 5.25
C TYR A 37 -21.96 -17.70 6.68
N LEU A 38 -22.72 -18.22 7.66
CA LEU A 38 -22.28 -18.26 9.05
C LEU A 38 -21.11 -19.21 9.26
N THR A 39 -21.11 -20.37 8.59
CA THR A 39 -19.96 -21.30 8.64
C THR A 39 -18.70 -20.66 8.10
N LEU A 40 -18.77 -19.99 6.93
CA LEU A 40 -17.62 -19.30 6.35
C LEU A 40 -17.13 -18.17 7.27
N TYR A 41 -18.05 -17.37 7.83
CA TYR A 41 -17.71 -16.30 8.77
C TYR A 41 -16.93 -16.81 9.99
N GLU A 42 -17.44 -17.83 10.68
CA GLU A 42 -16.80 -18.37 11.89
C GLU A 42 -15.44 -19.01 11.58
N TYR A 43 -15.34 -19.76 10.48
CA TYR A 43 -14.07 -20.36 10.07
C TYR A 43 -13.03 -19.30 9.69
N GLY A 44 -13.43 -18.26 8.96
CA GLY A 44 -12.55 -17.15 8.60
C GLY A 44 -12.09 -16.36 9.82
N LYS A 45 -13.01 -16.05 10.74
CA LYS A 45 -12.71 -15.33 11.99
C LYS A 45 -11.71 -16.09 12.87
N LEU A 46 -11.88 -17.41 13.01
CA LEU A 46 -11.02 -18.26 13.82
C LEU A 46 -9.73 -18.70 13.09
N GLY A 47 -9.57 -18.36 11.81
CA GLY A 47 -8.43 -18.79 10.98
C GLY A 47 -8.35 -20.30 10.81
N LEU A 48 -9.50 -20.99 10.81
CA LEU A 48 -9.55 -22.45 10.70
C LEU A 48 -9.33 -22.89 9.25
N VAL A 49 -8.59 -23.98 9.08
CA VAL A 49 -8.41 -24.60 7.76
C VAL A 49 -9.69 -25.31 7.35
N LEU A 50 -10.20 -24.98 6.16
CA LEU A 50 -11.36 -25.61 5.56
C LEU A 50 -10.98 -26.19 4.20
N ASP A 51 -11.50 -27.36 3.87
CA ASP A 51 -11.45 -27.93 2.52
C ASP A 51 -12.87 -28.23 2.03
N THR A 52 -13.01 -28.44 0.72
CA THR A 52 -14.32 -28.66 0.10
C THR A 52 -15.08 -29.83 0.74
N LYS A 53 -14.42 -30.95 1.03
CA LYS A 53 -15.08 -32.14 1.61
C LYS A 53 -15.60 -31.88 3.02
N THR A 54 -14.81 -31.17 3.81
CA THR A 54 -15.13 -30.79 5.17
C THR A 54 -16.30 -29.82 5.18
N LEU A 55 -16.32 -28.82 4.29
CA LEU A 55 -17.43 -27.89 4.15
C LEU A 55 -18.75 -28.61 3.81
N LEU A 56 -18.73 -29.51 2.81
CA LEU A 56 -19.90 -30.32 2.44
C LEU A 56 -20.39 -31.18 3.62
N SER A 57 -19.46 -31.76 4.38
CA SER A 57 -19.79 -32.57 5.55
C SER A 57 -20.36 -31.75 6.71
N ILE A 58 -19.89 -30.52 6.93
CA ILE A 58 -20.40 -29.63 7.99
C ILE A 58 -21.82 -29.17 7.68
N LEU A 59 -22.06 -28.76 6.43
CA LEU A 59 -23.37 -28.31 5.98
C LEU A 59 -24.33 -29.48 5.77
N ASN A 60 -23.81 -30.71 5.63
CA ASN A 60 -24.56 -31.91 5.29
C ASN A 60 -25.34 -31.74 3.97
N GLU A 61 -24.66 -31.18 2.97
CA GLU A 61 -25.21 -30.77 1.67
C GLU A 61 -24.31 -31.23 0.52
N SER A 62 -24.91 -31.41 -0.65
CA SER A 62 -24.21 -31.75 -1.87
C SER A 62 -23.41 -30.57 -2.43
N ILE A 63 -22.44 -30.85 -3.31
CA ILE A 63 -21.65 -29.80 -3.95
C ILE A 63 -22.52 -28.84 -4.77
N ASP A 64 -23.57 -29.35 -5.40
CA ASP A 64 -24.49 -28.55 -6.22
C ASP A 64 -25.31 -27.59 -5.33
N GLU A 65 -25.79 -28.05 -4.18
CA GLU A 65 -26.52 -27.22 -3.21
C GLU A 65 -25.63 -26.12 -2.61
N VAL A 66 -24.39 -26.47 -2.24
CA VAL A 66 -23.43 -25.47 -1.73
C VAL A 66 -23.04 -24.47 -2.81
N THR A 67 -22.93 -24.91 -4.07
CA THR A 67 -22.64 -24.02 -5.20
C THR A 67 -23.78 -23.04 -5.44
N GLN A 68 -25.04 -23.50 -5.41
CA GLN A 68 -26.21 -22.62 -5.52
C GLN A 68 -26.27 -21.59 -4.40
N LYS A 69 -25.99 -22.01 -3.16
CA LYS A 69 -25.92 -21.10 -2.01
C LYS A 69 -24.78 -20.11 -2.11
N ARG A 70 -23.61 -20.52 -2.59
CA ARG A 70 -22.46 -19.64 -2.84
C ARG A 70 -22.85 -18.56 -3.85
N GLU A 71 -23.47 -18.95 -4.96
CA GLU A 71 -23.93 -18.02 -6.00
C GLU A 71 -24.98 -17.04 -5.48
N GLU A 72 -25.89 -17.47 -4.60
CA GLU A 72 -26.85 -16.58 -3.92
C GLU A 72 -26.14 -15.54 -3.04
N LEU A 73 -25.14 -15.95 -2.26
CA LEU A 73 -24.35 -15.03 -1.44
C LEU A 73 -23.56 -14.03 -2.29
N GLU A 74 -23.07 -14.45 -3.46
CA GLU A 74 -22.38 -13.59 -4.42
C GLU A 74 -23.33 -12.56 -5.04
N GLN A 75 -24.52 -12.98 -5.48
CA GLN A 75 -25.52 -12.08 -6.07
C GLN A 75 -26.01 -11.02 -5.09
N LEU A 76 -26.00 -11.33 -3.80
CA LEU A 76 -26.43 -10.44 -2.73
C LEU A 76 -25.26 -9.71 -2.04
N ASN A 77 -24.06 -9.76 -2.63
CA ASN A 77 -22.85 -9.10 -2.14
C ASN A 77 -22.42 -9.48 -0.71
N LEU A 78 -22.80 -10.67 -0.24
CA LEU A 78 -22.36 -11.23 1.04
C LEU A 78 -21.06 -12.04 0.91
N LEU A 79 -20.68 -12.40 -0.31
CA LEU A 79 -19.50 -13.19 -0.60
C LEU A 79 -18.84 -12.73 -1.90
N THR A 80 -17.51 -12.72 -1.94
CA THR A 80 -16.73 -12.64 -3.18
C THR A 80 -15.82 -13.85 -3.28
N THR A 81 -15.83 -14.50 -4.45
CA THR A 81 -15.07 -15.72 -4.70
C THR A 81 -13.99 -15.48 -5.75
N TYR A 82 -12.79 -15.97 -5.46
CA TYR A 82 -11.68 -16.08 -6.41
C TYR A 82 -11.29 -17.55 -6.55
N TYR A 83 -10.89 -17.94 -7.77
CA TYR A 83 -10.44 -19.29 -8.06
C TYR A 83 -9.23 -19.23 -9.00
N GLU A 84 -8.14 -19.89 -8.61
CA GLU A 84 -6.96 -20.09 -9.46
C GLU A 84 -6.54 -21.57 -9.43
N TYR A 85 -6.23 -22.08 -8.22
CA TYR A 85 -6.01 -23.50 -7.95
C TYR A 85 -6.81 -24.00 -6.74
N ASP A 86 -7.03 -23.09 -5.78
CA ASP A 86 -7.79 -23.27 -4.56
C ASP A 86 -8.83 -22.13 -4.49
N TYR A 87 -9.98 -22.37 -3.84
CA TYR A 87 -10.99 -21.33 -3.65
C TYR A 87 -10.51 -20.33 -2.60
N GLN A 88 -10.73 -19.04 -2.88
CA GLN A 88 -10.54 -17.95 -1.92
C GLN A 88 -11.86 -17.20 -1.77
N PHE A 89 -12.41 -17.22 -0.56
CA PHE A 89 -13.65 -16.55 -0.19
C PHE A 89 -13.36 -15.32 0.64
N VAL A 90 -13.93 -14.19 0.24
CA VAL A 90 -13.97 -12.95 1.02
C VAL A 90 -15.41 -12.76 1.46
N VAL A 91 -15.66 -12.88 2.77
CA VAL A 91 -17.00 -12.71 3.34
C VAL A 91 -17.21 -11.23 3.64
N HIS A 92 -18.38 -10.71 3.29
CA HIS A 92 -18.74 -9.30 3.50
C HIS A 92 -19.86 -9.17 4.53
N PRO A 93 -19.89 -8.07 5.32
CA PRO A 93 -20.97 -7.84 6.28
C PRO A 93 -22.33 -7.66 5.58
N PRO A 94 -23.44 -8.13 6.19
CA PRO A 94 -24.77 -7.77 5.73
C PRO A 94 -24.97 -6.27 5.91
N LEU A 95 -25.58 -5.63 4.91
CA LEU A 95 -26.03 -4.23 4.99
C LEU A 95 -26.84 -3.98 6.27
N SER A 96 -26.85 -2.74 6.77
CA SER A 96 -27.80 -2.36 7.82
C SER A 96 -29.25 -2.45 7.31
N PRO A 97 -30.25 -2.56 8.19
CA PRO A 97 -31.66 -2.62 7.76
C PRO A 97 -32.09 -1.45 6.88
N ASN A 98 -31.60 -0.25 7.20
CA ASN A 98 -31.91 0.96 6.42
C ASN A 98 -31.23 0.94 5.06
N GLU A 99 -29.97 0.52 4.97
CA GLU A 99 -29.26 0.37 3.69
C GLU A 99 -29.91 -0.69 2.82
N PHE A 100 -30.31 -1.83 3.39
CA PHE A 100 -30.98 -2.90 2.66
C PHE A 100 -32.33 -2.45 2.08
N ILE A 101 -33.17 -1.80 2.90
CA ILE A 101 -34.51 -1.32 2.49
C ILE A 101 -34.41 -0.19 1.47
N SER A 102 -33.45 0.72 1.63
CA SER A 102 -33.22 1.83 0.70
C SER A 102 -32.43 1.42 -0.56
N HIS A 103 -31.86 0.21 -0.58
CA HIS A 103 -31.10 -0.31 -1.71
C HIS A 103 -31.98 -0.34 -2.98
N PRO A 104 -31.49 0.14 -4.14
CA PRO A 104 -32.28 0.22 -5.37
C PRO A 104 -32.88 -1.12 -5.82
N ILE A 105 -32.22 -2.24 -5.51
CA ILE A 105 -32.65 -3.57 -5.96
C ILE A 105 -33.21 -4.39 -4.79
N PHE A 106 -32.54 -4.40 -3.63
CA PHE A 106 -32.85 -5.35 -2.56
C PHE A 106 -34.16 -5.04 -1.85
N GLY A 107 -34.46 -3.76 -1.59
CA GLY A 107 -35.75 -3.36 -1.03
C GLY A 107 -36.94 -3.74 -1.93
N ARG A 108 -36.76 -3.64 -3.26
CA ARG A 108 -37.79 -4.04 -4.24
C ARG A 108 -37.95 -5.56 -4.29
N LEU A 109 -36.84 -6.29 -4.34
CA LEU A 109 -36.83 -7.75 -4.32
C LEU A 109 -37.47 -8.31 -3.05
N TYR A 110 -37.10 -7.76 -1.90
CA TYR A 110 -37.72 -8.10 -0.62
C TYR A 110 -39.23 -7.80 -0.62
N SER A 111 -39.64 -6.59 -1.04
CA SER A 111 -41.05 -6.21 -1.17
C SER A 111 -41.86 -7.16 -2.06
N PHE A 112 -41.24 -7.63 -3.15
CA PHE A 112 -41.82 -8.62 -4.06
C PHE A 112 -42.01 -9.98 -3.37
N VAL A 113 -41.01 -10.47 -2.63
CA VAL A 113 -41.05 -11.80 -2.00
C VAL A 113 -41.94 -11.83 -0.76
N VAL A 114 -41.84 -10.85 0.13
CA VAL A 114 -42.58 -10.85 1.42
C VAL A 114 -43.95 -10.16 1.35
N GLY A 115 -44.22 -9.46 0.25
CA GLY A 115 -45.44 -8.68 0.04
C GLY A 115 -45.44 -7.29 0.70
N GLN A 116 -46.34 -6.43 0.21
CA GLN A 116 -46.39 -5.01 0.56
C GLN A 116 -46.61 -4.74 2.06
N GLU A 117 -47.45 -5.53 2.73
CA GLU A 117 -47.76 -5.31 4.15
C GLU A 117 -46.57 -5.65 5.05
N THR A 118 -45.86 -6.74 4.76
CA THR A 118 -44.64 -7.11 5.49
C THR A 118 -43.51 -6.11 5.22
N TYR A 119 -43.38 -5.65 3.98
CA TYR A 119 -42.42 -4.61 3.61
C TYR A 119 -42.68 -3.30 4.38
N LYS A 120 -43.93 -2.85 4.45
CA LYS A 120 -44.31 -1.65 5.20
C LYS A 120 -44.01 -1.80 6.69
N ARG A 121 -44.27 -2.96 7.29
CA ARG A 121 -43.89 -3.24 8.69
C ARG A 121 -42.37 -3.21 8.90
N ALA A 122 -41.58 -3.72 7.95
CA ALA A 122 -40.12 -3.63 8.02
C ALA A 122 -39.64 -2.17 7.96
N ILE A 123 -40.20 -1.35 7.05
CA ILE A 123 -39.90 0.10 7.01
C ILE A 123 -40.21 0.76 8.36
N LEU A 124 -41.40 0.52 8.92
CA LEU A 124 -41.80 1.12 10.20
C LEU A 124 -40.93 0.64 11.38
N ARG A 125 -40.42 -0.58 11.32
CA ARG A 125 -39.53 -1.13 12.36
C ARG A 125 -38.16 -0.44 12.37
N TYR A 126 -37.61 -0.13 11.20
CA TYR A 126 -36.24 0.38 11.06
C TYR A 126 -36.15 1.89 10.82
N GLN A 127 -37.26 2.54 10.46
CA GLN A 127 -37.41 3.98 10.62
C GLN A 127 -37.43 4.31 12.11
N LYS A 128 -36.32 4.81 12.63
CA LYS A 128 -36.31 5.41 13.97
C LYS A 128 -37.28 6.59 13.98
N ASP A 129 -38.43 6.41 14.62
CA ASP A 129 -39.28 7.52 15.05
C ASP A 129 -38.50 8.35 16.08
N VAL A 130 -37.75 9.34 15.59
CA VAL A 130 -37.22 10.39 16.44
C VAL A 130 -38.42 11.27 16.78
N SER A 131 -39.20 10.84 17.77
CA SER A 131 -40.18 11.72 18.40
C SER A 131 -39.46 13.01 18.76
N PRO A 132 -39.91 14.18 18.26
CA PRO A 132 -39.24 15.43 18.57
C PRO A 132 -39.25 15.60 20.09
N ILE A 133 -38.06 15.56 20.69
CA ILE A 133 -37.91 15.74 22.12
C ILE A 133 -38.41 17.15 22.44
N SER A 134 -39.55 17.24 23.13
CA SER A 134 -40.09 18.51 23.57
C SER A 134 -39.25 19.03 24.73
N GLY A 135 -38.44 20.04 24.47
CA GLY A 135 -37.58 20.64 25.48
C GLY A 135 -36.44 21.45 24.88
N ARG A 136 -35.88 22.38 25.66
CA ARG A 136 -34.65 23.08 25.28
C ARG A 136 -33.48 22.13 25.56
N ASN A 137 -32.61 21.91 24.57
CA ASN A 137 -31.38 21.15 24.76
C ASN A 137 -30.51 21.87 25.82
N ILE A 138 -30.27 21.21 26.96
CA ILE A 138 -29.41 21.68 28.05
C ILE A 138 -28.09 20.90 28.13
N THR A 139 -27.74 20.15 27.06
CA THR A 139 -26.51 19.35 27.00
C THR A 139 -25.32 20.27 27.21
N LYS A 140 -24.59 20.05 28.30
CA LYS A 140 -23.36 20.79 28.56
C LYS A 140 -22.32 20.39 27.53
N ARG A 141 -21.60 21.37 27.00
CA ARG A 141 -20.44 21.10 26.15
C ARG A 141 -19.36 20.41 26.97
N PHE A 142 -18.52 19.63 26.31
CA PHE A 142 -17.31 19.11 26.93
C PHE A 142 -16.49 20.29 27.47
N ASP A 143 -16.12 20.22 28.75
CA ASP A 143 -15.32 21.25 29.40
C ASP A 143 -13.84 21.01 29.06
N SER A 144 -13.32 21.78 28.10
CA SER A 144 -11.92 21.71 27.66
C SER A 144 -10.92 22.00 28.79
N ASN A 145 -11.34 22.71 29.85
CA ASN A 145 -10.47 22.99 31.00
C ASN A 145 -10.13 21.73 31.79
N ARG A 146 -10.84 20.61 31.58
CA ARG A 146 -10.48 19.30 32.15
C ARG A 146 -9.16 18.75 31.58
N LEU A 147 -8.73 19.24 30.42
CA LEU A 147 -7.44 18.92 29.81
C LEU A 147 -6.39 20.03 30.06
N ALA A 148 -6.69 21.05 30.88
CA ALA A 148 -5.71 22.12 31.16
C ALA A 148 -4.47 21.62 31.92
N ILE A 149 -4.57 20.46 32.57
CA ILE A 149 -3.48 19.76 33.27
C ILE A 149 -2.75 18.79 32.34
N TRP A 150 -3.25 18.60 31.12
CA TRP A 150 -2.67 17.73 30.11
C TRP A 150 -1.58 18.49 29.38
N ASP A 151 -0.35 18.31 29.84
CA ASP A 151 0.86 18.91 29.30
C ASP A 151 1.63 17.93 28.42
N GLU A 152 2.75 18.38 27.87
CA GLU A 152 3.64 17.59 27.02
C GLU A 152 4.14 16.32 27.73
N HIS A 153 4.22 16.31 29.06
CA HIS A 153 4.62 15.13 29.83
C HIS A 153 3.53 14.06 29.88
N TYR A 154 2.27 14.45 30.09
CA TYR A 154 1.14 13.52 30.02
C TYR A 154 0.90 13.02 28.59
N GLU A 155 1.11 13.87 27.57
CA GLU A 155 1.05 13.47 26.16
C GLU A 155 2.12 12.40 25.86
N GLU A 156 3.38 12.61 26.25
CA GLU A 156 4.46 11.63 26.06
C GLU A 156 4.20 10.29 26.77
N GLN A 157 3.58 10.31 27.96
CA GLN A 157 3.19 9.09 28.67
C GLN A 157 2.01 8.37 28.00
N PHE A 158 1.05 9.13 27.47
CA PHE A 158 -0.06 8.60 26.71
C PHE A 158 0.41 7.96 25.39
N GLU A 159 1.34 8.59 24.68
CA GLU A 159 1.95 8.03 23.47
C GLU A 159 2.76 6.76 23.74
N LYS A 160 3.52 6.71 24.85
CA LYS A 160 4.26 5.51 25.27
C LYS A 160 3.37 4.34 25.69
N SER A 161 2.15 4.62 26.16
CA SER A 161 1.17 3.59 26.52
C SER A 161 0.24 3.21 25.36
N SER A 162 0.14 4.07 24.35
CA SER A 162 -0.55 3.83 23.09
C SER A 162 0.38 3.13 22.10
N GLU A 163 0.82 1.90 22.42
CA GLU A 163 1.47 1.03 21.43
C GLU A 163 0.43 0.50 20.42
N VAL A 164 -0.14 1.41 19.62
CA VAL A 164 -0.66 1.05 18.30
C VAL A 164 0.35 1.61 17.30
N LYS A 165 1.53 0.97 17.24
CA LYS A 165 2.38 1.06 16.05
C LYS A 165 1.60 0.42 14.91
N SER A 166 0.85 1.24 14.16
CA SER A 166 0.31 0.85 12.86
C SER A 166 1.50 0.49 11.97
N MET A 167 1.68 -0.80 11.72
CA MET A 167 2.65 -1.32 10.77
C MET A 167 2.26 -0.91 9.36
N ALA A 168 3.19 -0.23 8.68
CA ALA A 168 3.36 -0.11 7.22
C ALA A 168 2.13 0.31 6.38
N HIS A 169 2.28 1.48 5.75
CA HIS A 169 1.38 2.18 4.83
C HIS A 169 0.50 3.25 5.49
N PHE A 170 0.63 4.49 4.99
CA PHE A 170 -0.25 5.59 5.34
C PHE A 170 -1.61 5.32 4.69
N ASP A 171 -2.60 4.90 5.47
CA ASP A 171 -3.95 4.65 4.98
C ASP A 171 -4.67 5.97 4.67
N VAL A 172 -4.70 6.31 3.39
CA VAL A 172 -5.32 7.54 2.88
C VAL A 172 -6.84 7.54 3.04
N ASP A 173 -7.47 6.38 2.97
CA ASP A 173 -8.92 6.29 3.13
C ASP A 173 -9.31 6.50 4.60
N LEU A 174 -8.55 5.92 5.53
CA LEU A 174 -8.69 6.20 6.96
C LEU A 174 -8.41 7.68 7.26
N PHE A 175 -7.36 8.27 6.70
CA PHE A 175 -7.06 9.70 6.84
C PHE A 175 -8.24 10.58 6.39
N PHE A 176 -8.81 10.31 5.21
CA PHE A 176 -9.95 11.09 4.71
C PHE A 176 -11.26 10.81 5.46
N ASN A 177 -11.43 9.63 6.07
CA ASN A 177 -12.56 9.33 6.95
C ASN A 177 -12.49 10.12 8.27
N GLN A 178 -11.29 10.44 8.75
CA GLN A 178 -11.08 11.28 9.93
C GLN A 178 -11.20 12.79 9.65
N ILE A 179 -11.26 13.19 8.37
CA ILE A 179 -11.40 14.58 7.95
C ILE A 179 -12.83 14.84 7.46
N SER A 180 -13.56 15.74 8.13
CA SER A 180 -14.90 16.12 7.69
C SER A 180 -14.89 16.88 6.37
N ASP A 181 -16.02 16.83 5.65
CA ASP A 181 -16.22 17.58 4.40
C ASP A 181 -16.07 19.10 4.57
N THR A 182 -16.32 19.60 5.80
CA THR A 182 -16.11 21.01 6.16
C THR A 182 -14.63 21.40 6.19
N ILE A 183 -13.74 20.46 6.52
CA ILE A 183 -12.30 20.71 6.62
C ILE A 183 -11.62 20.52 5.26
N PHE A 184 -12.04 19.49 4.51
CA PHE A 184 -11.54 19.24 3.16
C PHE A 184 -12.64 18.67 2.26
N PRO A 185 -13.16 19.44 1.28
CA PRO A 185 -14.30 19.04 0.47
C PRO A 185 -14.07 17.75 -0.32
N TYR A 186 -15.08 16.90 -0.40
CA TYR A 186 -15.05 15.64 -1.15
C TYR A 186 -14.71 15.86 -2.63
N ALA A 187 -15.20 16.96 -3.22
CA ALA A 187 -14.92 17.33 -4.60
C ALA A 187 -13.43 17.55 -4.90
N MET A 188 -12.60 17.84 -3.89
CA MET A 188 -11.15 18.02 -4.03
C MET A 188 -10.36 16.73 -3.75
N ARG A 189 -11.01 15.65 -3.28
CA ARG A 189 -10.38 14.34 -2.96
C ARG A 189 -10.21 13.48 -4.21
N THR A 190 -9.47 13.99 -5.19
CA THR A 190 -9.22 13.27 -6.45
C THR A 190 -8.35 12.03 -6.23
N ALA A 191 -8.44 11.05 -7.12
CA ALA A 191 -7.60 9.85 -7.07
C ALA A 191 -6.10 10.18 -7.15
N GLU A 192 -5.74 11.21 -7.94
CA GLU A 192 -4.38 11.71 -8.05
C GLU A 192 -3.87 12.29 -6.71
N LEU A 193 -4.70 13.09 -6.03
CA LEU A 193 -4.35 13.63 -4.71
C LEU A 193 -4.16 12.51 -3.67
N LYS A 194 -5.03 11.50 -3.69
CA LYS A 194 -4.92 10.34 -2.80
C LYS A 194 -3.57 9.63 -2.96
N GLN A 195 -3.15 9.36 -4.20
CA GLN A 195 -1.86 8.73 -4.49
C GLN A 195 -0.67 9.58 -4.00
N ILE A 196 -0.75 10.91 -4.15
CA ILE A 196 0.30 11.82 -3.69
C ILE A 196 0.42 11.79 -2.15
N ILE A 197 -0.72 11.81 -1.44
CA ILE A 197 -0.76 11.75 0.03
C ILE A 197 -0.28 10.39 0.51
N GLU A 198 -0.70 9.29 -0.13
CA GLU A 198 -0.29 7.93 0.21
C GLU A 198 1.23 7.77 0.09
N ALA A 199 1.78 8.22 -1.04
CA ALA A 199 3.20 8.19 -1.29
C ALA A 199 3.97 9.10 -0.32
N ALA A 200 3.47 10.30 -0.04
CA ALA A 200 4.13 11.22 0.89
C ALA A 200 4.10 10.69 2.33
N GLY A 201 2.95 10.23 2.82
CA GLY A 201 2.79 9.70 4.17
C GLY A 201 3.61 8.43 4.38
N SER A 202 3.62 7.53 3.40
CA SER A 202 4.37 6.28 3.49
C SER A 202 5.88 6.47 3.33
N THR A 203 6.33 7.40 2.47
CA THR A 203 7.77 7.65 2.22
C THR A 203 8.41 8.48 3.33
N TYR A 204 7.69 9.46 3.90
CA TYR A 204 8.25 10.41 4.87
C TYR A 204 7.75 10.22 6.30
N ASP A 205 6.99 9.15 6.57
CA ASP A 205 6.40 8.80 7.87
C ASP A 205 5.70 10.01 8.53
N ILE A 206 4.84 10.66 7.75
CA ILE A 206 4.15 11.89 8.18
C ILE A 206 2.92 11.49 8.98
N ASP A 207 2.84 12.00 10.20
CA ASP A 207 1.66 11.81 11.05
C ASP A 207 0.40 12.44 10.44
N MET A 208 -0.77 11.93 10.81
CA MET A 208 -2.06 12.35 10.24
C MET A 208 -2.37 13.84 10.48
N ILE A 209 -1.90 14.42 11.59
CA ILE A 209 -2.16 15.81 11.95
C ILE A 209 -1.32 16.74 11.07
N THR A 210 -0.03 16.44 10.94
CA THR A 210 0.90 17.14 10.07
C THR A 210 0.48 17.03 8.62
N MET A 211 0.08 15.83 8.17
CA MET A 211 -0.42 15.62 6.81
C MET A 211 -1.63 16.52 6.52
N ARG A 212 -2.59 16.59 7.46
CA ARG A 212 -3.76 17.48 7.33
C ARG A 212 -3.36 18.95 7.25
N ARG A 213 -2.42 19.40 8.07
CA ARG A 213 -1.94 20.80 8.04
C ARG A 213 -1.31 21.12 6.68
N ILE A 214 -0.37 20.30 6.22
CA ILE A 214 0.34 20.52 4.95
C ILE A 214 -0.64 20.47 3.77
N LEU A 215 -1.63 19.59 3.82
CA LEU A 215 -2.69 19.49 2.83
C LEU A 215 -3.51 20.78 2.73
N ILE A 216 -3.94 21.33 3.87
CA ILE A 216 -4.75 22.56 3.93
C ILE A 216 -3.94 23.77 3.47
N GLU A 217 -2.69 23.90 3.91
CA GLU A 217 -1.80 25.01 3.55
C GLU A 217 -1.53 25.10 2.03
N ASN A 218 -1.65 23.97 1.32
CA ASN A 218 -1.41 23.88 -0.12
C ASN A 218 -2.70 23.75 -0.95
N SER A 219 -3.85 24.02 -0.34
CA SER A 219 -5.16 23.94 -1.00
C SER A 219 -5.82 25.31 -1.07
N ASN A 220 -6.29 25.68 -2.26
CA ASN A 220 -7.14 26.83 -2.45
C ASN A 220 -8.59 26.36 -2.62
N PHE A 221 -9.40 26.57 -1.57
CA PHE A 221 -10.79 26.11 -1.55
C PHE A 221 -11.72 26.96 -2.44
N ASP A 222 -11.40 28.23 -2.67
CA ASP A 222 -12.20 29.12 -3.52
C ASP A 222 -12.06 28.74 -5.00
N THR A 223 -10.83 28.46 -5.44
CA THR A 223 -10.55 28.05 -6.83
C THR A 223 -10.60 26.54 -7.04
N LYS A 224 -10.83 25.76 -5.98
CA LYS A 224 -10.77 24.29 -5.97
C LYS A 224 -9.46 23.74 -6.54
N HIS A 225 -8.37 24.48 -6.37
CA HIS A 225 -7.07 24.13 -6.91
C HIS A 225 -6.14 23.63 -5.80
N PHE A 226 -5.42 22.53 -6.06
CA PHE A 226 -4.42 21.97 -5.17
C PHE A 226 -3.01 22.18 -5.74
N ASN A 227 -2.12 22.75 -4.94
CA ASN A 227 -0.73 22.99 -5.34
C ASN A 227 0.16 21.79 -4.98
N THR A 228 0.30 20.87 -5.93
CA THR A 228 1.13 19.65 -5.75
C THR A 228 2.60 19.97 -5.45
N GLN A 229 3.19 20.97 -6.12
CA GLN A 229 4.61 21.30 -5.91
C GLN A 229 4.86 21.92 -4.54
N GLY A 230 3.98 22.81 -4.10
CA GLY A 230 4.03 23.40 -2.76
C GLY A 230 3.83 22.33 -1.67
N PHE A 231 2.92 21.39 -1.90
CA PHE A 231 2.67 20.28 -0.98
C PHE A 231 3.92 19.41 -0.80
N VAL A 232 4.56 18.98 -1.89
CA VAL A 232 5.80 18.18 -1.84
C VAL A 232 6.90 18.96 -1.12
N PHE A 233 7.06 20.25 -1.41
CA PHE A 233 8.05 21.08 -0.72
C PHE A 233 7.80 21.18 0.79
N SER A 234 6.54 21.39 1.22
CA SER A 234 6.17 21.45 2.63
C SER A 234 6.38 20.12 3.35
N VAL A 235 6.09 19.00 2.68
CA VAL A 235 6.38 17.64 3.15
C VAL A 235 7.88 17.47 3.38
N GLU A 236 8.72 17.79 2.40
CA GLU A 236 10.18 17.65 2.50
C GLU A 236 10.77 18.55 3.59
N LYS A 237 10.24 19.76 3.75
CA LYS A 237 10.63 20.70 4.80
C LYS A 237 10.29 20.19 6.20
N HIS A 238 9.18 19.46 6.35
CA HIS A 238 8.79 18.85 7.61
C HIS A 238 9.64 17.61 7.93
N ALA A 239 9.76 16.70 6.97
CA ALA A 239 10.52 15.46 7.12
C ALA A 239 11.96 15.73 7.58
N GLY A 240 12.66 16.67 6.94
CA GLY A 240 14.04 17.01 7.29
C GLY A 240 14.29 17.60 8.69
N LYS A 241 13.27 17.77 9.55
CA LYS A 241 13.42 18.26 10.92
C LYS A 241 13.24 17.18 12.00
N MET A 242 12.98 15.93 11.63
CA MET A 242 12.83 14.83 12.57
C MET A 242 14.13 14.65 13.40
N LYS A 243 14.02 14.66 14.73
CA LYS A 243 15.18 14.43 15.62
C LYS A 243 15.45 12.92 15.70
N VAL A 244 16.70 12.50 15.51
CA VAL A 244 17.09 11.10 15.65
C VAL A 244 16.91 10.64 17.09
N ASN A 245 16.07 9.62 17.30
CA ASN A 245 15.86 8.99 18.60
C ASN A 245 17.13 8.21 19.01
N GLN A 246 17.65 8.45 20.21
CA GLN A 246 18.89 7.83 20.70
C GLN A 246 18.78 6.31 20.93
N GLN A 247 17.56 5.76 21.05
CA GLN A 247 17.33 4.34 21.33
C GLN A 247 17.56 3.44 20.10
N ASN A 248 17.18 3.89 18.90
CA ASN A 248 17.42 3.18 17.64
C ASN A 248 17.66 4.19 16.49
N PRO A 249 18.92 4.43 16.09
CA PRO A 249 19.27 5.44 15.09
C PRO A 249 18.67 5.22 13.69
N TYR A 250 18.10 4.06 13.40
CA TYR A 250 17.56 3.69 12.09
C TYR A 250 16.04 3.86 11.95
N ASP A 251 15.34 4.23 13.03
CA ASP A 251 13.86 4.34 13.04
C ASP A 251 13.36 5.68 12.49
N VAL A 252 14.27 6.55 12.02
CA VAL A 252 13.94 7.84 11.40
C VAL A 252 13.72 7.71 9.89
N ASP A 253 13.07 8.72 9.29
CA ASP A 253 12.98 8.79 7.84
C ASP A 253 14.37 8.86 7.18
N PRO A 254 14.55 8.31 5.96
CA PRO A 254 15.88 8.22 5.38
C PRO A 254 16.54 9.55 5.03
N ILE A 255 15.76 10.62 4.82
CA ILE A 255 16.32 11.94 4.58
C ILE A 255 16.88 12.51 5.88
N SER A 256 16.17 12.40 6.99
CA SER A 256 16.67 12.83 8.30
C SER A 256 17.88 12.02 8.74
N PHE A 257 17.87 10.71 8.50
CA PHE A 257 19.04 9.85 8.72
C PHE A 257 20.25 10.35 7.92
N MET A 258 20.05 10.65 6.64
CA MET A 258 21.11 11.12 5.74
C MET A 258 21.70 12.46 6.21
N ARG A 259 20.84 13.41 6.60
CA ARG A 259 21.25 14.72 7.15
C ARG A 259 22.09 14.54 8.41
N HIS A 260 21.63 13.69 9.33
CA HIS A 260 22.36 13.40 10.56
C HIS A 260 23.72 12.74 10.29
N LYS A 261 23.79 11.79 9.35
CA LYS A 261 25.03 11.09 8.99
C LYS A 261 26.04 11.97 8.27
N GLN A 262 25.62 12.83 7.36
CA GLN A 262 26.52 13.73 6.63
C GLN A 262 26.87 15.01 7.40
N GLY A 263 26.11 15.36 8.44
CA GLY A 263 26.29 16.59 9.21
C GLY A 263 25.87 17.85 8.45
N TYR A 264 25.13 17.72 7.35
CA TYR A 264 24.62 18.83 6.55
C TYR A 264 23.13 19.03 6.76
N GLU A 265 22.68 20.28 6.67
CA GLU A 265 21.26 20.64 6.77
C GLU A 265 20.46 20.29 5.49
N TYR A 266 21.14 19.88 4.41
CA TYR A 266 20.54 19.64 3.11
C TYR A 266 21.03 18.32 2.49
N VAL A 267 20.11 17.57 1.88
CA VAL A 267 20.39 16.39 1.04
C VAL A 267 20.21 16.80 -0.43
N VAL A 268 21.18 16.47 -1.27
CA VAL A 268 21.17 16.80 -2.71
C VAL A 268 20.08 16.02 -3.44
N ASP A 269 19.50 16.62 -4.47
CA ASP A 269 18.37 16.02 -5.22
C ASP A 269 18.69 14.64 -5.81
N ALA A 270 19.94 14.40 -6.21
CA ALA A 270 20.38 13.09 -6.69
C ALA A 270 20.21 11.99 -5.61
N ASP A 271 20.62 12.29 -4.37
CA ASP A 271 20.49 11.38 -3.23
C ASP A 271 19.03 11.24 -2.80
N ARG A 272 18.25 12.32 -2.84
CA ARG A 272 16.80 12.27 -2.58
C ARG A 272 16.07 11.36 -3.56
N ASN A 273 16.35 11.52 -4.85
CA ASN A 273 15.75 10.70 -5.91
C ASN A 273 16.13 9.23 -5.76
N LEU A 274 17.35 8.95 -5.30
CA LEU A 274 17.80 7.59 -4.99
C LEU A 274 17.05 7.02 -3.77
N ILE A 275 16.91 7.78 -2.70
CA ILE A 275 16.14 7.36 -1.52
C ILE A 275 14.68 7.05 -1.90
N GLN A 276 14.06 7.94 -2.69
CA GLN A 276 12.71 7.73 -3.20
C GLN A 276 12.62 6.49 -4.10
N SER A 277 13.63 6.20 -4.93
CA SER A 277 13.63 5.00 -5.77
C SER A 277 13.76 3.72 -4.95
N LEU A 278 14.54 3.73 -3.85
CA LEU A 278 14.63 2.61 -2.92
C LEU A 278 13.30 2.31 -2.21
N SER A 279 12.58 3.37 -1.81
CA SER A 279 11.25 3.22 -1.22
C SER A 279 10.23 2.73 -2.25
N ARG A 280 10.08 3.42 -3.39
CA ARG A 280 9.01 3.15 -4.37
C ARG A 280 9.25 1.91 -5.23
N ASN A 281 10.45 1.74 -5.76
CA ASN A 281 10.72 0.68 -6.74
C ASN A 281 11.07 -0.65 -6.07
N PHE A 282 11.77 -0.59 -4.92
CA PHE A 282 12.18 -1.79 -4.19
C PHE A 282 11.26 -2.11 -3.00
N GLY A 283 10.41 -1.17 -2.57
CA GLY A 283 9.46 -1.38 -1.46
C GLY A 283 10.16 -1.58 -0.12
N PHE A 284 11.35 -0.99 0.06
CA PHE A 284 12.06 -1.09 1.33
C PHE A 284 11.49 -0.12 2.36
N ASN A 285 11.46 -0.56 3.62
CA ASN A 285 11.11 0.30 4.74
C ASN A 285 12.29 1.20 5.13
N ASN A 286 12.01 2.23 5.94
CA ASN A 286 12.99 3.23 6.35
C ASN A 286 14.21 2.60 7.04
N GLN A 287 13.99 1.57 7.87
CA GLN A 287 15.07 0.89 8.60
C GLN A 287 16.06 0.20 7.65
N VAL A 288 15.56 -0.54 6.66
CA VAL A 288 16.38 -1.22 5.65
C VAL A 288 17.11 -0.20 4.77
N ILE A 289 16.42 0.88 4.36
CA ILE A 289 17.04 1.97 3.59
C ILE A 289 18.17 2.62 4.38
N ASN A 290 17.96 2.95 5.65
CA ASN A 290 18.96 3.60 6.50
C ASN A 290 20.21 2.75 6.69
N VAL A 291 20.05 1.44 6.90
CA VAL A 291 21.20 0.51 6.98
C VAL A 291 21.93 0.43 5.64
N LEU A 292 21.22 0.39 4.52
CA LEU A 292 21.82 0.38 3.18
C LEU A 292 22.62 1.66 2.91
N LEU A 293 22.05 2.82 3.24
CA LEU A 293 22.71 4.12 3.10
C LEU A 293 23.97 4.18 3.96
N GLU A 294 23.87 3.82 5.24
CA GLU A 294 25.03 3.78 6.14
C GLU A 294 26.14 2.87 5.59
N PHE A 295 25.77 1.66 5.19
CA PHE A 295 26.71 0.69 4.64
C PHE A 295 27.44 1.22 3.40
N VAL A 296 26.72 1.84 2.46
CA VAL A 296 27.33 2.37 1.24
C VAL A 296 28.22 3.58 1.54
N LEU A 297 27.80 4.46 2.46
CA LEU A 297 28.61 5.60 2.87
C LEU A 297 29.91 5.17 3.54
N GLU A 298 29.87 4.12 4.38
CA GLU A 298 31.05 3.56 5.04
C GLU A 298 31.99 2.81 4.08
N THR A 299 31.42 2.06 3.13
CA THR A 299 32.23 1.25 2.19
C THR A 299 32.76 2.01 0.98
N ASN A 300 32.09 3.11 0.58
CA ASN A 300 32.40 3.83 -0.66
C ASN A 300 32.88 5.27 -0.41
N GLN A 301 33.67 5.51 0.64
CA GLN A 301 34.29 6.82 0.94
C GLN A 301 33.27 7.98 0.91
N ASN A 302 32.09 7.78 1.51
CA ASN A 302 31.00 8.75 1.55
C ASN A 302 30.37 9.12 0.19
N ASN A 303 30.56 8.28 -0.85
CA ASN A 303 29.99 8.47 -2.18
C ASN A 303 28.76 7.57 -2.42
N LEU A 304 27.59 8.16 -2.62
CA LEU A 304 26.36 7.47 -2.99
C LEU A 304 26.22 7.32 -4.51
N ASN A 305 26.95 6.36 -5.08
CA ASN A 305 26.75 6.02 -6.48
C ASN A 305 25.43 5.25 -6.68
N LYS A 306 24.45 5.88 -7.35
CA LYS A 306 23.15 5.29 -7.69
C LYS A 306 23.24 3.86 -8.24
N SER A 307 24.11 3.61 -9.22
CA SER A 307 24.24 2.29 -9.85
C SER A 307 24.80 1.22 -8.90
N TYR A 308 25.62 1.63 -7.94
CA TYR A 308 26.16 0.72 -6.92
C TYR A 308 25.10 0.38 -5.87
N VAL A 309 24.38 1.41 -5.39
CA VAL A 309 23.30 1.27 -4.42
C VAL A 309 22.16 0.41 -4.98
N GLU A 310 21.73 0.65 -6.21
CA GLU A 310 20.67 -0.14 -6.85
C GLU A 310 21.06 -1.61 -7.07
N LYS A 311 22.35 -1.92 -7.29
CA LYS A 311 22.83 -3.32 -7.38
C LYS A 311 22.72 -4.06 -6.05
N ILE A 312 23.09 -3.40 -4.95
CA ILE A 312 22.96 -3.97 -3.60
C ILE A 312 21.47 -4.10 -3.26
N ALA A 313 20.67 -3.06 -3.51
CA ALA A 313 19.22 -3.08 -3.33
C ALA A 313 18.54 -4.22 -4.10
N ALA A 314 18.90 -4.43 -5.36
CA ALA A 314 18.38 -5.55 -6.15
C ALA A 314 18.78 -6.92 -5.55
N ASN A 315 19.99 -7.04 -4.99
CA ASN A 315 20.42 -8.24 -4.31
C ASN A 315 19.61 -8.49 -3.02
N TRP A 316 19.46 -7.46 -2.19
CA TRP A 316 18.67 -7.50 -0.96
C TRP A 316 17.21 -7.84 -1.22
N LYS A 317 16.63 -7.29 -2.29
CA LYS A 317 15.26 -7.60 -2.69
C LYS A 317 15.10 -9.06 -3.10
N ARG A 318 16.04 -9.63 -3.86
CA ARG A 318 16.04 -11.06 -4.22
C ARG A 318 16.21 -11.97 -2.99
N ASN A 319 16.99 -11.52 -2.01
CA ASN A 319 17.22 -12.23 -0.76
C ASN A 319 16.15 -11.96 0.31
N LYS A 320 15.06 -11.26 -0.04
CA LYS A 320 13.92 -10.95 0.85
C LYS A 320 14.32 -10.26 2.15
N VAL A 321 15.23 -9.30 2.05
CA VAL A 321 15.62 -8.45 3.19
C VAL A 321 14.48 -7.45 3.48
N GLU A 322 13.78 -7.64 4.59
CA GLU A 322 12.60 -6.84 4.96
C GLU A 322 12.72 -6.20 6.36
N SER A 323 13.57 -6.73 7.25
CA SER A 323 13.74 -6.19 8.61
C SER A 323 15.11 -5.55 8.84
N LEU A 324 15.20 -4.75 9.92
CA LEU A 324 16.46 -4.17 10.39
C LEU A 324 17.54 -5.22 10.64
N GLN A 325 17.18 -6.37 11.22
CA GLN A 325 18.13 -7.44 11.51
C GLN A 325 18.59 -8.13 10.23
N ASP A 326 17.69 -8.34 9.27
CA ASP A 326 18.04 -8.90 7.97
C ASP A 326 19.01 -7.98 7.22
N ALA A 327 18.75 -6.66 7.25
CA ALA A 327 19.62 -5.66 6.63
C ALA A 327 21.03 -5.67 7.26
N LYS A 328 21.13 -5.72 8.59
CA LYS A 328 22.42 -5.82 9.29
C LYS A 328 23.17 -7.12 8.99
N ASN A 329 22.45 -8.23 8.80
CA ASN A 329 23.07 -9.49 8.40
C ASN A 329 23.54 -9.46 6.94
N ALA A 330 22.76 -8.83 6.06
CA ALA A 330 23.10 -8.68 4.65
C ALA A 330 24.36 -7.84 4.44
N THR A 331 24.57 -6.76 5.22
CA THR A 331 25.80 -5.96 5.14
C THR A 331 27.05 -6.77 5.50
N ILE A 332 26.96 -7.66 6.50
CA ILE A 332 28.07 -8.56 6.89
C ILE A 332 28.39 -9.52 5.73
N GLN A 333 27.37 -10.08 5.09
CA GLN A 333 27.54 -10.94 3.92
C GLN A 333 28.18 -10.17 2.75
N ASP A 334 27.72 -8.95 2.48
CA ASP A 334 28.27 -8.10 1.41
C ASP A 334 29.74 -7.69 1.68
N LEU A 335 30.10 -7.44 2.95
CA LEU A 335 31.50 -7.24 3.38
C LEU A 335 32.38 -8.48 3.16
N SER A 336 31.84 -9.68 3.34
CA SER A 336 32.56 -10.93 3.07
C SER A 336 32.81 -11.15 1.56
N LEU A 337 31.84 -10.73 0.73
CA LEU A 337 31.93 -10.80 -0.73
C LEU A 337 32.90 -9.74 -1.29
N SER A 338 33.00 -8.56 -0.66
CA SER A 338 33.95 -7.52 -1.09
C SER A 338 35.42 -7.89 -0.78
N LYS A 339 35.67 -8.57 0.35
CA LYS A 339 37.02 -9.05 0.74
C LYS A 339 37.52 -10.23 -0.10
N THR A 340 36.64 -10.93 -0.80
CA THR A 340 36.99 -12.05 -1.71
C THR A 340 37.12 -11.63 -3.17
N SER A 341 37.07 -10.32 -3.46
CA SER A 341 37.40 -9.75 -4.76
C SER A 341 38.86 -10.07 -5.14
N LYS A 342 39.05 -11.11 -5.96
CA LYS A 342 40.31 -11.40 -6.65
C LYS A 342 40.80 -10.12 -7.36
N PRO A 343 42.13 -9.88 -7.42
CA PRO A 343 42.67 -8.76 -8.20
C PRO A 343 42.11 -8.81 -9.62
N LYS A 344 41.75 -7.65 -10.17
CA LYS A 344 41.28 -7.52 -11.56
C LYS A 344 42.31 -8.15 -12.48
N VAL A 345 42.02 -9.36 -12.96
CA VAL A 345 42.71 -9.92 -14.12
C VAL A 345 42.26 -9.06 -15.30
N ASN A 346 43.20 -8.30 -15.87
CA ASN A 346 43.01 -7.69 -17.18
C ASN A 346 42.75 -8.83 -18.18
N LYS A 347 41.47 -9.12 -18.42
CA LYS A 347 41.08 -9.94 -19.57
C LYS A 347 41.25 -9.07 -20.80
N VAL A 348 42.46 -9.07 -21.35
CA VAL A 348 42.67 -8.74 -22.75
C VAL A 348 41.89 -9.80 -23.53
N ALA A 349 40.85 -9.38 -24.25
CA ALA A 349 40.16 -10.28 -25.17
C ALA A 349 41.21 -10.84 -26.15
N PRO A 350 41.21 -12.15 -26.46
CA PRO A 350 42.08 -12.64 -27.51
C PRO A 350 41.63 -11.98 -28.81
N VAL A 351 42.43 -11.03 -29.28
CA VAL A 351 42.30 -10.44 -30.61
C VAL A 351 42.43 -11.61 -31.60
N PRO A 352 41.52 -11.74 -32.58
CA PRO A 352 41.71 -12.74 -33.62
C PRO A 352 43.09 -12.56 -34.24
N THR A 353 43.88 -13.63 -34.31
CA THR A 353 45.14 -13.63 -35.03
C THR A 353 44.84 -13.45 -36.50
N TYR A 354 44.91 -12.22 -36.99
CA TYR A 354 45.03 -11.96 -38.42
C TYR A 354 46.44 -12.37 -38.82
N GLN A 355 46.57 -13.17 -39.87
CA GLN A 355 47.87 -13.39 -40.50
C GLN A 355 48.40 -12.01 -40.91
N GLU A 356 49.66 -11.71 -40.55
CA GLU A 356 50.37 -10.56 -41.10
C GLU A 356 50.37 -10.73 -42.62
N GLY A 357 49.45 -10.04 -43.29
CA GLY A 357 49.54 -9.85 -44.73
C GLY A 357 50.75 -8.97 -44.98
N GLU A 358 51.60 -9.38 -45.91
CA GLU A 358 52.75 -8.59 -46.33
C GLU A 358 52.31 -7.16 -46.65
N ASP A 359 53.06 -6.19 -46.10
CA ASP A 359 52.84 -4.79 -46.38
C ASP A 359 52.88 -4.58 -47.90
N ILE A 360 51.75 -4.11 -48.44
CA ILE A 360 51.60 -3.77 -49.86
C ILE A 360 52.69 -2.77 -50.20
N THR A 361 53.51 -3.07 -51.20
CA THR A 361 54.62 -2.21 -51.56
C THR A 361 54.11 -0.85 -52.05
N GLU A 362 54.90 0.22 -51.89
CA GLU A 362 54.57 1.58 -52.36
C GLU A 362 54.20 1.62 -53.86
N GLN A 363 54.65 0.62 -54.62
CA GLN A 363 54.36 0.42 -56.03
C GLN A 363 52.94 -0.11 -56.26
N GLU A 364 52.53 -1.14 -55.51
CA GLU A 364 51.16 -1.68 -55.53
C GLU A 364 50.15 -0.66 -54.99
N ALA A 365 50.53 0.14 -53.99
CA ALA A 365 49.72 1.24 -53.49
C ALA A 365 49.48 2.35 -54.54
N ARG A 366 50.43 2.57 -55.46
CA ARG A 366 50.25 3.52 -56.59
C ARG A 366 49.32 2.96 -57.65
N GLU A 367 49.45 1.69 -58.00
CA GLU A 367 48.58 1.05 -58.99
C GLU A 367 47.11 1.06 -58.53
N ILE A 368 46.87 0.82 -57.23
CA ILE A 368 45.53 0.91 -56.63
C ILE A 368 44.98 2.35 -56.70
N ARG A 369 45.83 3.37 -56.47
CA ARG A 369 45.43 4.79 -56.57
C ARG A 369 45.11 5.20 -58.00
N GLU A 370 45.89 4.75 -58.97
CA GLU A 370 45.63 5.01 -60.40
C GLU A 370 44.35 4.31 -60.88
N TRP A 371 44.09 3.10 -60.39
CA TRP A 371 42.84 2.37 -60.68
C TRP A 371 41.60 3.08 -60.10
N ILE A 372 41.69 3.61 -58.88
CA ILE A 372 40.62 4.40 -58.26
C ILE A 372 40.40 5.73 -59.01
N MET A 373 41.46 6.39 -59.49
CA MET A 373 41.33 7.60 -60.33
C MET A 373 40.59 7.32 -61.63
N LYS A 374 40.93 6.23 -62.34
CA LYS A 374 40.24 5.83 -63.58
C LYS A 374 38.75 5.53 -63.38
N LEU A 375 38.38 4.99 -62.22
CA LEU A 375 36.97 4.76 -61.85
C LEU A 375 36.21 6.05 -61.58
N SER A 376 36.89 7.12 -61.13
CA SER A 376 36.26 8.42 -60.91
C SER A 376 36.04 9.22 -62.21
N GLU A 377 36.84 8.99 -63.25
CA GLU A 377 36.71 9.66 -64.55
C GLU A 377 35.70 9.00 -65.49
N SER A 378 35.23 7.78 -65.19
CA SER A 378 34.31 7.00 -66.02
C SER A 378 32.85 7.02 -65.54
N GLY A 379 32.52 7.88 -64.56
CA GLY A 379 31.18 8.02 -63.98
C GLY A 379 30.36 9.23 -64.49
N ASP A 380 30.90 10.04 -65.40
CA ASP A 380 30.27 11.24 -65.98
C ASP A 380 29.93 11.07 -67.49
N GLU A 381 29.45 9.89 -67.90
CA GLU A 381 28.77 9.70 -69.20
C GLU A 381 27.39 9.03 -69.05
#